data_AF-A0A373FS94-F1
#
_entry.id   AF-A0A373FS94-F1
#
_cell.length_a   1.000
_cell.length_b   1.000
_cell.length_c   1.000
_cell.angle_alpha   90.00
_cell.angle_beta   90.00
_cell.angle_gamma   90.00
#
_symmetry.space_group_name_H-M   'P 1'
#
loop_
_entity.id
_entity.type
_entity.pdbx_description
1 polymer ?
#
loop_
_entity_poly.entity_id
_entity_poly.type
_entity_poly.pdbx_seq_one_letter_code
_entity_poly.pdbx_strand_id
1 'polypeptide(L)'
;MGIQDRDYLRDWKRAQEAGRIDPTHWREDELNQGSSGQTFTARNSTNFGSEDILRFWSWVLGLAVIVAALTLGFRAWQEHRALKQLEAIAQQAAEQMREQQLIASQIAHQQALKNEQKNQAELERAKALGDALAAQDRTAVLEKQYQARKAAAWESYYKPSAACQRDPATVDCANEHIRARRAFDAQFKGHCAENGVNWSPYRSLIKHKIHRIY
;
A
#
# COMPACT_ATOMS: atom_id res chain seq x y z
N MET A 1 1.08 -11.91 11.21
CA MET A 1 0.83 -11.25 12.50
C MET A 1 2.06 -11.49 13.36
N GLY A 2 2.85 -10.42 13.56
CA GLY A 2 4.22 -10.50 14.05
C GLY A 2 4.33 -10.61 15.57
N ILE A 3 5.44 -11.20 16.01
CA ILE A 3 5.80 -11.50 17.41
C ILE A 3 5.82 -10.25 18.33
N GLN A 4 5.75 -9.04 17.78
CA GLN A 4 5.80 -7.78 18.53
C GLN A 4 4.53 -7.44 19.33
N ASP A 5 3.35 -7.98 18.98
CA ASP A 5 2.11 -7.68 19.73
C ASP A 5 2.03 -8.38 21.10
N ARG A 6 2.83 -9.43 21.32
CA ARG A 6 2.73 -10.25 22.53
C ARG A 6 3.33 -9.57 23.75
N ASP A 7 4.34 -8.73 23.56
CA ASP A 7 5.00 -8.02 24.66
C ASP A 7 4.21 -6.76 25.10
N TYR A 8 3.51 -6.10 24.16
CA TYR A 8 2.65 -4.96 24.48
C TYR A 8 1.51 -5.32 25.45
N LEU A 9 0.86 -6.47 25.24
CA LEU A 9 -0.19 -6.97 26.14
C LEU A 9 0.34 -7.35 27.52
N ARG A 10 1.59 -7.79 27.63
CA ARG A 10 2.21 -8.16 28.91
C ARG A 10 2.57 -6.93 29.74
N ASP A 11 3.10 -5.89 29.11
CA ASP A 11 3.43 -4.64 29.80
C ASP A 11 2.19 -3.83 30.16
N TRP A 12 1.14 -3.83 29.33
CA TRP A 12 -0.15 -3.21 29.67
C TRP A 12 -0.79 -3.84 30.92
N LYS A 13 -0.66 -5.17 31.10
CA LYS A 13 -1.17 -5.87 32.30
C LYS A 13 -0.42 -5.50 33.57
N ARG A 14 0.92 -5.39 33.52
CA ARG A 14 1.73 -4.96 34.67
C ARG A 14 1.42 -3.51 35.08
N ALA A 15 1.11 -2.64 34.13
CA ALA A 15 0.74 -1.26 34.42
C ALA A 15 -0.61 -1.16 35.16
N GLN A 16 -1.58 -2.02 34.84
CA GLN A 16 -2.85 -2.09 35.59
C GLN A 16 -2.67 -2.63 37.03
N GLU A 17 -1.78 -3.60 37.22
CA GLU A 17 -1.50 -4.18 38.54
C GLU A 17 -0.70 -3.23 39.44
N ALA A 18 0.22 -2.43 38.87
CA ALA A 18 0.98 -1.42 39.61
C ALA A 18 0.17 -0.17 39.98
N GLY A 19 -0.95 0.09 39.30
CA GLY A 19 -1.82 1.26 39.53
C GLY A 19 -2.93 1.04 40.57
N ARG A 20 -3.06 -0.17 41.14
CA ARG A 20 -4.04 -0.43 42.21
C ARG A 20 -3.45 0.04 43.54
N ILE A 21 -3.39 1.36 43.69
CA ILE A 21 -3.17 2.03 44.96
C ILE A 21 -4.39 1.69 45.82
N ASP A 22 -4.17 0.91 46.87
CA ASP A 22 -5.20 0.51 47.82
C ASP A 22 -5.66 1.76 48.60
N PRO A 23 -6.90 2.24 48.44
CA PRO A 23 -7.35 3.49 49.05
C PRO A 23 -7.56 3.38 50.56
N THR A 24 -7.26 2.24 51.17
CA THR A 24 -7.41 1.98 52.61
C THR A 24 -6.11 2.05 53.40
N HIS A 25 -4.96 2.33 52.78
CA HIS A 25 -3.72 2.64 53.52
C HIS A 25 -3.61 4.15 53.79
N TRP A 26 -4.60 4.72 54.48
CA TRP A 26 -4.41 5.98 55.18
C TRP A 26 -3.81 5.64 56.54
N ARG A 27 -2.59 6.10 56.76
CA ARG A 27 -1.83 5.98 58.02
C ARG A 27 -2.62 6.73 59.11
N GLU A 28 -3.15 6.00 60.10
CA GLU A 28 -3.95 6.51 61.22
C GLU A 28 -3.07 6.90 62.43
N ASP A 29 -1.76 7.03 62.24
CA ASP A 29 -0.78 6.93 63.32
C ASP A 29 -0.42 8.26 64.00
N GLU A 30 -1.11 9.38 63.72
CA GLU A 30 -0.76 10.70 64.29
C GLU A 30 -1.92 11.46 64.96
N LEU A 31 -2.95 10.75 65.45
CA LEU A 31 -4.03 11.35 66.26
C LEU A 31 -4.10 10.74 67.67
N ASN A 32 -3.01 10.73 68.42
CA ASN A 32 -3.07 10.56 69.89
C ASN A 32 -1.75 10.85 70.59
N GLN A 33 -1.35 12.13 70.65
CA GLN A 33 -0.37 12.59 71.63
C GLN A 33 -0.78 13.98 72.15
N GLY A 34 -1.03 14.06 73.47
CA GLY A 34 -0.93 15.33 74.19
C GLY A 34 -2.23 15.97 74.70
N SER A 35 -3.17 15.19 75.20
CA SER A 35 -4.11 15.68 76.23
C SER A 35 -3.36 15.79 77.56
N SER A 36 -2.62 16.88 77.76
CA SER A 36 -2.11 17.28 79.07
C SER A 36 -2.86 18.52 79.53
N GLY A 37 -3.54 18.37 80.67
CA GLY A 37 -4.39 19.38 81.27
C GLY A 37 -3.66 20.70 81.45
N GLN A 38 -4.20 21.74 80.82
CA GLN A 38 -3.93 23.12 81.23
C GLN A 38 -5.08 23.57 82.11
N THR A 39 -4.75 23.71 83.39
CA THR A 39 -5.52 24.37 84.42
C THR A 39 -6.07 25.70 83.91
N PHE A 40 -7.39 25.85 83.97
CA PHE A 40 -8.11 27.08 83.71
C PHE A 40 -7.75 28.09 84.80
N THR A 41 -6.69 28.86 84.60
CA THR A 41 -6.45 30.06 85.39
C THR A 41 -7.44 31.11 84.88
N ALA A 42 -8.44 31.42 85.70
CA ALA A 42 -9.36 32.52 85.47
C ALA A 42 -8.53 33.81 85.37
N ARG A 43 -8.26 34.22 84.13
CA ARG A 43 -7.54 35.44 83.81
C ARG A 43 -8.46 36.59 84.17
N ASN A 44 -7.99 37.39 85.12
CA ASN A 44 -8.57 38.64 85.58
C ASN A 44 -9.24 39.38 84.42
N SER A 45 -10.55 39.57 84.49
CA SER A 45 -11.32 40.36 83.54
C SER A 45 -10.88 41.81 83.69
N THR A 46 -9.85 42.20 82.96
CA THR A 46 -9.58 43.62 82.72
C THR A 46 -10.82 44.15 82.03
N ASN A 47 -11.56 45.02 82.73
CA ASN A 47 -12.60 45.85 82.14
C ASN A 47 -11.92 46.69 81.06
N PHE A 48 -11.89 46.17 79.83
CA PHE A 48 -11.49 46.92 78.66
C PHE A 48 -12.51 48.03 78.50
N GLY A 49 -12.06 49.29 78.58
CA GLY A 49 -12.88 50.43 78.23
C GLY A 49 -13.41 50.23 76.82
N SER A 50 -14.67 50.62 76.56
CA SER A 50 -15.33 50.48 75.26
C SER A 50 -14.52 51.06 74.08
N GLU A 51 -13.63 52.02 74.36
CA GLU A 51 -12.73 52.64 73.38
C GLU A 51 -11.57 51.72 72.93
N ASP A 52 -11.03 50.88 73.82
CA ASP A 52 -9.94 49.96 73.47
C ASP A 52 -10.43 48.80 72.59
N ILE A 53 -11.68 48.38 72.81
CA ILE A 53 -12.35 47.35 72.02
C ILE A 53 -12.55 47.83 70.58
N LEU A 54 -13.02 49.06 70.37
CA LEU A 54 -13.23 49.62 69.03
C LEU A 54 -11.91 49.76 68.25
N ARG A 55 -10.83 50.18 68.92
CA ARG A 55 -9.50 50.27 68.29
C ARG A 55 -8.96 48.90 67.90
N PHE A 56 -9.12 47.89 68.75
CA PHE A 56 -8.75 46.51 68.42
C PHE A 56 -9.51 46.00 67.18
N TRP A 57 -10.83 46.15 67.14
CA TRP A 57 -11.64 45.72 66.00
C TRP A 57 -11.31 46.46 64.70
N SER A 58 -11.00 47.76 64.75
CA SER A 58 -10.56 48.52 63.56
C SER A 58 -9.28 47.96 62.95
N TRP A 59 -8.32 47.53 63.79
CA TRP A 59 -7.08 46.88 63.34
C TRP A 59 -7.35 45.50 62.73
N VAL A 60 -8.22 44.70 63.37
CA VAL A 60 -8.60 43.38 62.85
C VAL A 60 -9.29 43.50 61.49
N LEU A 61 -10.23 44.44 61.34
CA LEU A 61 -10.91 44.67 60.06
C LEU A 61 -9.95 45.17 58.98
N GLY A 62 -9.03 46.08 59.31
CA GLY A 62 -7.99 46.53 58.40
C GLY A 62 -7.11 45.38 57.90
N LEU A 63 -6.66 44.51 58.82
CA LEU A 63 -5.88 43.32 58.47
C LEU A 63 -6.69 42.32 57.62
N ALA A 64 -7.97 42.11 57.94
CA ALA A 64 -8.83 41.21 57.18
C ALA A 64 -8.98 41.65 55.71
N VAL A 65 -9.11 42.95 55.46
CA VAL A 65 -9.17 43.51 54.10
C VAL A 65 -7.85 43.30 53.34
N ILE A 66 -6.71 43.51 54.02
CA ILE A 66 -5.39 43.29 53.40
C ILE A 66 -5.20 41.82 53.04
N VAL A 67 -5.54 40.89 53.95
CA VAL A 67 -5.47 39.45 53.68
C VAL A 67 -6.38 39.08 52.51
N ALA A 68 -7.62 39.59 52.48
CA ALA A 68 -8.54 39.35 51.38
C ALA A 68 -7.93 39.83 50.04
N ALA A 69 -7.39 41.05 49.98
CA ALA A 69 -6.72 41.57 48.80
C ALA A 69 -5.52 40.72 48.35
N LEU A 70 -4.69 40.26 49.28
CA LEU A 70 -3.55 39.38 48.99
C LEU A 70 -4.00 38.02 48.45
N THR A 71 -5.06 37.41 49.00
CA THR A 71 -5.57 36.13 48.50
C THR A 71 -6.14 36.24 47.09
N LEU A 72 -6.84 37.33 46.76
CA LEU A 72 -7.36 37.57 45.42
C LEU A 72 -6.22 37.83 44.42
N GLY A 73 -5.24 38.65 44.79
CA GLY A 73 -4.05 38.89 43.97
C GLY A 73 -3.23 37.61 43.72
N PHE A 74 -3.09 36.77 44.74
CA PHE A 74 -2.39 35.48 44.62
C PHE A 74 -3.12 34.51 43.67
N ARG A 75 -4.45 34.44 43.74
CA ARG A 75 -5.25 33.63 42.80
C ARG A 75 -5.12 34.12 41.35
N ALA A 76 -5.26 35.43 41.13
CA ALA A 76 -5.11 36.01 39.79
C ALA A 76 -3.69 35.78 39.23
N TRP A 77 -2.66 35.87 40.08
CA TRP A 77 -1.29 35.56 39.70
C TRP A 77 -1.09 34.09 39.35
N GLN A 78 -1.74 33.17 40.07
CA GLN A 78 -1.67 31.73 39.80
C GLN A 78 -2.28 31.38 38.44
N GLU A 79 -3.44 31.96 38.09
CA GLU A 79 -4.07 31.78 36.78
C GLU A 79 -3.20 32.30 35.64
N HIS A 80 -2.59 33.48 35.84
CA HIS A 80 -1.69 34.06 34.84
C HIS A 80 -0.44 33.18 34.62
N ARG A 81 0.05 32.51 35.67
CA ARG A 81 1.18 31.58 35.56
C ARG A 81 0.80 30.30 34.80
N ALA A 82 -0.42 29.80 34.98
CA ALA A 82 -0.91 28.62 34.27
C ALA A 82 -1.08 28.85 32.76
N LEU A 83 -1.57 30.03 32.36
CA LEU A 83 -1.70 30.39 30.94
C LEU A 83 -0.35 30.41 30.22
N LYS A 84 0.70 30.96 30.85
CA LYS A 84 2.05 30.97 30.25
C LYS A 84 2.65 29.57 30.06
N GLN A 85 2.33 28.63 30.96
CA GLN A 85 2.78 27.24 30.80
C GLN A 85 2.04 26.54 29.65
N LEU A 86 0.75 26.81 29.50
CA LEU A 86 -0.06 26.28 28.41
C LEU A 86 0.41 26.79 27.04
N GLU A 87 0.76 28.07 26.92
CA GLU A 87 1.30 28.63 25.68
C GLU A 87 2.61 27.96 25.26
N ALA A 88 3.52 27.73 26.20
CA ALA A 88 4.80 27.05 25.93
C ALA A 88 4.58 25.59 25.47
N ILE A 89 3.65 24.87 26.09
CA ILE A 89 3.30 23.49 25.69
C ILE A 89 2.59 23.48 24.34
N ALA A 90 1.70 24.44 24.10
CA ALA A 90 0.99 24.57 22.82
C ALA A 90 1.94 24.88 21.66
N GLN A 91 2.98 25.69 21.88
CA GLN A 91 4.01 25.94 20.87
C GLN A 91 4.80 24.67 20.52
N GLN A 92 5.24 23.91 21.53
CA GLN A 92 5.93 22.64 21.31
C GLN A 92 5.06 21.61 20.61
N ALA A 93 3.78 21.51 20.99
CA ALA A 93 2.82 20.62 20.32
C ALA A 93 2.57 21.05 18.86
N ALA A 94 2.49 22.36 18.59
CA ALA A 94 2.31 22.87 17.23
C ALA A 94 3.52 22.57 16.34
N GLU A 95 4.74 22.67 16.87
CA GLU A 95 5.97 22.31 16.15
C GLU A 95 6.01 20.81 15.83
N GLN A 96 5.74 19.96 16.82
CA GLN A 96 5.67 18.51 16.60
C GLN A 96 4.63 18.12 15.55
N MET A 97 3.45 18.77 15.56
CA MET A 97 2.42 18.54 14.56
C MET A 97 2.86 18.97 13.17
N ARG A 98 3.61 20.08 13.04
CA ARG A 98 4.16 20.52 11.75
C ARG A 98 5.19 19.52 11.22
N GLU A 99 6.09 19.04 12.06
CA GLU A 99 7.08 18.02 11.67
C GLU A 99 6.39 16.72 11.22
N GLN A 100 5.38 16.26 11.96
CA GLN A 100 4.61 15.09 11.57
C GLN A 100 3.86 15.29 10.26
N GLN A 101 3.30 16.48 10.00
CA GLN A 101 2.67 16.80 8.71
C GLN A 101 3.66 16.78 7.56
N LEU A 102 4.87 17.31 7.76
CA LEU A 102 5.93 17.27 6.75
C LEU A 102 6.36 15.83 6.45
N ILE A 103 6.55 15.00 7.48
CA ILE A 103 6.89 13.58 7.28
C ILE A 103 5.74 12.83 6.60
N ALA A 104 4.49 13.04 7.04
CA ALA A 104 3.31 12.40 6.44
C ALA A 104 3.14 12.79 4.96
N SER A 105 3.33 14.06 4.63
CA SER A 105 3.27 14.53 3.23
C SER A 105 4.39 13.96 2.37
N GLN A 106 5.63 13.86 2.90
CA GLN A 106 6.73 13.22 2.19
C GLN A 106 6.46 11.72 1.95
N ILE A 107 5.94 11.01 2.94
CA ILE A 107 5.57 9.60 2.80
C ILE A 107 4.45 9.44 1.77
N ALA A 108 3.41 10.29 1.83
CA ALA A 108 2.32 10.27 0.87
C ALA A 108 2.82 10.54 -0.56
N HIS A 109 3.72 11.51 -0.74
CA HIS A 109 4.33 11.81 -2.03
C HIS A 109 5.18 10.64 -2.55
N GLN A 110 5.99 10.02 -1.69
CA GLN A 110 6.77 8.83 -2.08
C GLN A 110 5.89 7.64 -2.43
N GLN A 111 4.78 7.45 -1.72
CA GLN A 111 3.81 6.40 -2.04
C GLN A 111 3.11 6.67 -3.37
N ALA A 112 2.74 7.93 -3.65
CA ALA A 112 2.14 8.33 -4.93
C ALA A 112 3.09 8.02 -6.10
N LEU A 113 4.38 8.40 -5.99
CA LEU A 113 5.39 8.10 -7.01
C LEU A 113 5.57 6.59 -7.23
N LYS A 114 5.62 5.81 -6.14
CA LYS A 114 5.74 4.33 -6.24
C LYS A 114 4.51 3.71 -6.91
N ASN A 115 3.33 4.21 -6.60
CA ASN A 115 2.09 3.72 -7.21
C ASN A 115 2.02 4.09 -8.70
N GLU A 116 2.45 5.30 -9.06
CA GLU A 116 2.52 5.71 -10.46
C GLU A 116 3.50 4.84 -11.26
N GLN A 117 4.69 4.58 -10.72
CA GLN A 117 5.65 3.66 -11.35
C GLN A 117 5.10 2.25 -11.52
N LYS A 118 4.39 1.72 -10.52
CA LYS A 118 3.73 0.40 -10.62
C LYS A 118 2.67 0.39 -11.71
N ASN A 119 1.81 1.41 -11.74
CA ASN A 119 0.75 1.53 -12.74
C ASN A 119 1.33 1.65 -14.15
N GLN A 120 2.41 2.41 -14.33
CA GLN A 120 3.11 2.53 -15.61
C GLN A 120 3.70 1.18 -16.04
N ALA A 121 4.38 0.47 -15.13
CA ALA A 121 4.94 -0.86 -15.42
C ALA A 121 3.85 -1.91 -15.74
N GLU A 122 2.70 -1.84 -15.08
CA GLU A 122 1.56 -2.71 -15.38
C GLU A 122 0.95 -2.38 -16.76
N LEU A 123 0.82 -1.10 -17.08
CA LEU A 123 0.33 -0.65 -18.39
C LEU A 123 1.27 -1.09 -19.52
N GLU A 124 2.59 -0.99 -19.31
CA GLU A 124 3.59 -1.46 -20.26
C GLU A 124 3.53 -2.98 -20.45
N ARG A 125 3.37 -3.74 -19.36
CA ARG A 125 3.19 -5.21 -19.44
C ARG A 125 1.91 -5.57 -20.20
N ALA A 126 0.80 -4.87 -19.94
CA ALA A 126 -0.45 -5.10 -20.64
C ALA A 126 -0.33 -4.80 -22.14
N LYS A 127 0.35 -3.70 -22.51
CA LYS A 127 0.63 -3.36 -23.91
C LYS A 127 1.51 -4.42 -24.58
N ALA A 128 2.60 -4.82 -23.95
CA ALA A 128 3.51 -5.84 -24.49
C ALA A 128 2.80 -7.18 -24.71
N LEU A 129 1.90 -7.57 -23.81
CA LEU A 129 1.10 -8.79 -23.96
C LEU A 129 0.07 -8.66 -25.09
N GLY A 130 -0.58 -7.50 -25.23
CA GLY A 130 -1.47 -7.21 -26.34
C GLY A 130 -0.76 -7.25 -27.69
N ASP A 131 0.43 -6.66 -27.80
CA ASP A 131 1.24 -6.67 -29.01
C ASP A 131 1.72 -8.08 -29.36
N ALA A 132 2.10 -8.90 -28.36
CA ALA A 132 2.49 -10.28 -28.56
C ALA A 132 1.32 -11.14 -29.09
N LEU A 133 0.12 -10.98 -28.55
CA LEU A 133 -1.08 -11.66 -29.05
C LEU A 133 -1.43 -11.21 -30.47
N ALA A 134 -1.39 -9.91 -30.75
CA ALA A 134 -1.64 -9.40 -32.10
C ALA A 134 -0.61 -9.91 -33.12
N ALA A 135 0.65 -10.05 -32.73
CA ALA A 135 1.68 -10.66 -33.56
C ALA A 135 1.41 -12.16 -33.80
N GLN A 136 0.97 -12.89 -32.79
CA GLN A 136 0.60 -14.30 -32.91
C GLN A 136 -0.61 -14.50 -33.82
N ASP A 137 -1.63 -13.66 -33.74
CA ASP A 137 -2.79 -13.72 -34.62
C ASP A 137 -2.40 -13.46 -36.08
N ARG A 138 -1.52 -12.49 -36.32
CA ARG A 138 -1.01 -12.22 -37.68
C ARG A 138 -0.26 -13.43 -38.24
N THR A 139 0.61 -14.07 -37.46
CA THR A 139 1.33 -15.27 -37.94
C THR A 139 0.39 -16.44 -38.17
N ALA A 140 -0.61 -16.64 -37.31
CA ALA A 140 -1.64 -17.66 -37.49
C ALA A 140 -2.47 -17.46 -38.77
N VAL A 141 -2.83 -16.22 -39.09
CA VAL A 141 -3.54 -15.89 -40.34
C VAL A 141 -2.65 -16.15 -41.56
N LEU A 142 -1.38 -15.73 -41.51
CA LEU A 142 -0.42 -15.97 -42.59
C LEU A 142 -0.18 -17.47 -42.82
N GLU A 143 -0.05 -18.25 -41.75
CA GLU A 143 0.11 -19.70 -41.83
C GLU A 143 -1.13 -20.36 -42.45
N LYS A 144 -2.35 -19.96 -42.02
CA LYS A 144 -3.59 -20.45 -42.64
C LYS A 144 -3.64 -20.14 -44.13
N GLN A 145 -3.25 -18.93 -44.55
CA GLN A 145 -3.19 -18.56 -45.96
C GLN A 145 -2.14 -19.38 -46.72
N TYR A 146 -0.97 -19.61 -46.12
CA TYR A 146 0.08 -20.44 -46.70
C TYR A 146 -0.40 -21.87 -46.93
N GLN A 147 -1.02 -22.49 -45.91
CA GLN A 147 -1.57 -23.83 -46.02
C GLN A 147 -2.69 -23.93 -47.05
N ALA A 148 -3.59 -22.94 -47.12
CA ALA A 148 -4.65 -22.89 -48.14
C ALA A 148 -4.07 -22.82 -49.56
N ARG A 149 -3.06 -21.98 -49.79
CA ARG A 149 -2.37 -21.90 -51.09
C ARG A 149 -1.66 -23.20 -51.44
N LYS A 150 -1.01 -23.82 -50.45
CA LYS A 150 -0.34 -25.10 -50.63
C LYS A 150 -1.34 -26.21 -51.00
N ALA A 151 -2.51 -26.23 -50.37
CA ALA A 151 -3.58 -27.18 -50.67
C ALA A 151 -4.12 -26.99 -52.10
N ALA A 152 -4.46 -25.76 -52.49
CA ALA A 152 -4.93 -25.46 -53.85
C ALA A 152 -3.87 -25.79 -54.92
N ALA A 153 -2.60 -25.48 -54.65
CA ALA A 153 -1.48 -25.82 -55.53
C ALA A 153 -1.32 -27.35 -55.67
N TRP A 154 -1.48 -28.09 -54.57
CA TRP A 154 -1.44 -29.55 -54.58
C TRP A 154 -2.54 -30.17 -55.43
N GLU A 155 -3.78 -29.69 -55.30
CA GLU A 155 -4.92 -30.15 -56.11
C GLU A 155 -4.69 -29.94 -57.62
N SER A 156 -4.03 -28.85 -57.99
CA SER A 156 -3.68 -28.60 -59.40
C SER A 156 -2.51 -29.46 -59.90
N TYR A 157 -1.58 -29.83 -59.01
CA TYR A 157 -0.36 -30.56 -59.34
C TYR A 157 -0.58 -32.07 -59.43
N TYR A 158 -1.25 -32.66 -58.43
CA TYR A 158 -1.44 -34.10 -58.35
C TYR A 158 -2.67 -34.54 -59.11
N LYS A 159 -2.46 -35.24 -60.22
CA LYS A 159 -3.51 -35.92 -60.97
C LYS A 159 -3.27 -37.43 -60.90
N PRO A 160 -4.06 -38.18 -60.11
CA PRO A 160 -3.87 -39.61 -59.98
C PRO A 160 -4.08 -40.31 -61.32
N SER A 161 -3.30 -41.36 -61.56
CA SER A 161 -3.47 -42.24 -62.72
C SER A 161 -4.86 -42.90 -62.74
N ALA A 162 -5.36 -43.27 -63.93
CA ALA A 162 -6.70 -43.86 -64.08
C ALA A 162 -6.90 -45.19 -63.32
N ALA A 163 -5.81 -45.88 -62.99
CA ALA A 163 -5.84 -47.05 -62.11
C ALA A 163 -6.09 -46.64 -60.65
N CYS A 164 -5.42 -45.59 -60.17
CA CYS A 164 -5.57 -45.08 -58.81
C CYS A 164 -6.86 -44.31 -58.56
N GLN A 165 -7.54 -43.85 -59.62
CA GLN A 165 -8.90 -43.29 -59.49
C GLN A 165 -9.95 -44.38 -59.26
N ARG A 166 -9.73 -45.61 -59.76
CA ARG A 166 -10.67 -46.74 -59.60
C ARG A 166 -10.49 -47.46 -58.26
N ASP A 167 -9.26 -47.66 -57.82
CA ASP A 167 -8.95 -48.27 -56.53
C ASP A 167 -7.85 -47.51 -55.79
N PRO A 168 -8.21 -46.53 -54.94
CA PRO A 168 -7.25 -45.72 -54.21
C PRO A 168 -6.61 -46.45 -53.03
N ALA A 169 -7.11 -47.63 -52.64
CA ALA A 169 -6.65 -48.35 -51.44
C ALA A 169 -5.42 -49.24 -51.72
N THR A 170 -4.99 -49.35 -52.98
CA THR A 170 -3.83 -50.16 -53.34
C THR A 170 -2.51 -49.51 -52.88
N VAL A 171 -1.56 -50.36 -52.48
CA VAL A 171 -0.24 -49.93 -51.99
C VAL A 171 0.52 -49.13 -53.06
N ASP A 172 0.36 -49.48 -54.33
CA ASP A 172 1.00 -48.78 -55.45
C ASP A 172 0.50 -47.34 -55.61
N CYS A 173 -0.79 -47.10 -55.39
CA CYS A 173 -1.38 -45.77 -55.43
C CYS A 173 -0.96 -44.91 -54.23
N ALA A 174 -0.85 -45.50 -53.04
CA ALA A 174 -0.27 -44.82 -51.88
C ALA A 174 1.19 -44.42 -52.13
N ASN A 175 1.98 -45.32 -52.72
CA ASN A 175 3.37 -45.05 -53.11
C ASN A 175 3.48 -43.94 -54.17
N GLU A 176 2.59 -43.92 -55.17
CA GLU A 176 2.49 -42.87 -56.18
C GLU A 176 2.21 -41.50 -55.53
N HIS A 177 1.18 -41.44 -54.66
CA HIS A 177 0.81 -40.23 -53.94
C HIS A 177 1.96 -39.69 -53.08
N ILE A 178 2.66 -40.55 -52.34
CA ILE A 178 3.80 -40.14 -51.50
C ILE A 178 4.95 -39.59 -52.36
N ARG A 179 5.26 -40.22 -53.49
CA ARG A 179 6.30 -39.73 -54.42
C ARG A 179 5.93 -38.35 -54.98
N ALA A 180 4.69 -38.19 -55.44
CA ALA A 180 4.19 -36.92 -55.94
C ALA A 180 4.21 -35.84 -54.84
N ARG A 181 3.85 -36.18 -53.61
CA ARG A 181 3.85 -35.25 -52.47
C ARG A 181 5.24 -34.74 -52.14
N ARG A 182 6.24 -35.64 -52.11
CA ARG A 182 7.65 -35.27 -51.88
C ARG A 182 8.18 -34.36 -52.99
N ALA A 183 7.87 -34.68 -54.26
CA ALA A 183 8.27 -33.86 -55.40
C ALA A 183 7.63 -32.47 -55.37
N PHE A 184 6.33 -32.39 -55.05
CA PHE A 184 5.62 -31.12 -54.87
C PHE A 184 6.21 -30.29 -53.74
N ASP A 185 6.43 -30.87 -52.56
CA ASP A 185 6.95 -30.14 -51.40
C ASP A 185 8.36 -29.57 -51.69
N ALA A 186 9.20 -30.30 -52.42
CA ALA A 186 10.52 -29.83 -52.84
C ALA A 186 10.41 -28.63 -53.81
N GLN A 187 9.52 -28.71 -54.81
CA GLN A 187 9.32 -27.63 -55.78
C GLN A 187 8.65 -26.39 -55.16
N PHE A 188 7.66 -26.59 -54.29
CA PHE A 188 6.91 -25.51 -53.65
C PHE A 188 7.79 -24.70 -52.69
N LYS A 189 8.62 -25.37 -51.88
CA LYS A 189 9.60 -24.69 -51.01
C LYS A 189 10.61 -23.87 -51.81
N GLY A 190 11.14 -24.42 -52.90
CA GLY A 190 12.06 -23.70 -53.79
C GLY A 190 11.43 -22.47 -54.43
N HIS A 191 10.18 -22.57 -54.93
CA HIS A 191 9.49 -21.43 -55.55
C HIS A 191 9.09 -20.32 -54.56
N CYS A 192 8.70 -20.68 -53.33
CA CYS A 192 8.36 -19.70 -52.31
C CYS A 192 9.58 -18.90 -51.81
N ALA A 193 10.77 -19.50 -51.81
CA ALA A 193 12.01 -18.82 -51.41
C ALA A 193 12.51 -17.80 -52.45
N GLU A 194 12.24 -18.04 -53.73
CA GLU A 194 12.83 -17.27 -54.84
C GLU A 194 11.92 -16.14 -55.38
N ASN A 195 10.59 -16.30 -55.33
CA ASN A 195 9.65 -15.44 -56.07
C ASN A 195 8.59 -14.74 -55.23
N GLY A 196 8.73 -14.69 -53.90
CA GLY A 196 7.89 -13.86 -53.02
C GLY A 196 6.44 -13.72 -53.48
N VAL A 197 5.59 -14.67 -53.06
CA VAL A 197 4.11 -14.58 -53.08
C VAL A 197 3.36 -15.17 -54.29
N ASN A 198 3.95 -15.40 -55.48
CA ASN A 198 3.17 -15.89 -56.65
C ASN A 198 3.64 -17.26 -57.20
N TRP A 199 3.00 -18.35 -56.74
CA TRP A 199 3.20 -19.69 -57.30
C TRP A 199 2.34 -19.88 -58.54
N SER A 200 2.98 -20.10 -59.70
CA SER A 200 2.29 -20.47 -60.94
C SER A 200 2.67 -21.90 -61.35
N PRO A 201 1.69 -22.82 -61.48
CA PRO A 201 1.95 -24.22 -61.87
C PRO A 201 2.58 -24.35 -63.26
N TYR A 202 2.48 -23.31 -64.09
CA TYR A 202 2.94 -23.34 -65.48
C TYR A 202 4.39 -22.87 -65.68
N ARG A 203 5.02 -22.23 -64.68
CA ARG A 203 6.36 -21.65 -64.87
C ARG A 203 7.50 -22.64 -64.66
N SER A 204 7.31 -23.70 -63.86
CA SER A 204 8.33 -24.71 -63.60
C SER A 204 8.44 -25.77 -64.71
N LEU A 205 7.37 -26.02 -65.46
CA LEU A 205 7.36 -26.98 -66.57
C LEU A 205 8.15 -26.53 -67.80
N ILE A 206 8.50 -25.24 -67.91
CA ILE A 206 9.27 -24.71 -69.03
C ILE A 206 10.78 -25.00 -68.87
N LYS A 207 11.31 -25.03 -67.64
CA LYS A 207 12.76 -25.25 -67.43
C LYS A 207 13.21 -26.70 -67.63
N HIS A 208 12.35 -27.70 -67.39
CA HIS A 208 12.73 -29.11 -67.53
C HIS A 208 12.43 -29.74 -68.88
N LYS A 209 11.66 -29.08 -69.76
CA LYS A 209 11.32 -29.64 -71.09
C LYS A 209 12.33 -29.33 -72.19
N ILE A 210 13.36 -28.52 -71.92
CA ILE A 210 14.38 -28.14 -72.91
C ILE A 210 15.56 -29.13 -72.97
N HIS A 211 15.73 -30.01 -71.98
CA HIS A 211 16.89 -30.93 -71.92
C HIS A 211 16.61 -32.39 -72.31
N ARG A 212 15.49 -32.67 -72.98
CA ARG A 212 15.14 -34.05 -73.40
C ARG A 212 14.74 -34.13 -74.87
N ILE A 213 15.46 -33.41 -75.73
CA ILE A 213 15.59 -33.70 -77.16
C ILE A 213 17.03 -33.34 -77.51
N TYR A 214 17.94 -34.30 -77.35
CA TYR A 214 19.16 -34.53 -78.14
C TYR A 214 19.81 -35.82 -77.63
#